data_AF-A0A2R6KX96-F1
#
_entry.id   AF-A0A2R6KX96-F1
#
_cell.length_a   1.000
_cell.length_b   1.000
_cell.length_c   1.000
_cell.angle_alpha   90.00
_cell.angle_beta   90.00
_cell.angle_gamma   90.00
#
_symmetry.space_group_name_H-M   'P 1'
#
loop_
_entity.id
_entity.type
_entity.pdbx_description
1 polymer ?
#
loop_
_entity_poly.entity_id
_entity_poly.type
_entity_poly.pdbx_seq_one_letter_code
_entity_poly.pdbx_strand_id
1 'polypeptide(L)'
;NDSPEWVSPPTPTGTLQGKEGETLRFEVKASDPDDSVSYGLNQKPSGAFFDTGQGRFRWTPGYQDAGTTQVVATASDGSSTLQRTIGLSIEFIDEDGDGLPDTREKELGLDPTREDPFMAATEFPLFSWLNGDLHAHMMSQPFTLLAAALLLAYWRTDHPRRRLLLLCGAIPPVAGLVGLVNVWSFPTVGGLVALTVLFAPGDPADLVRAVGLSEFASRFDARTARVTEGLRRAGFAALSAALVLLLGVLWTLPFWAVVIPGGPGKDVAFWEAWSPAGPLFLVHGAFLVAFAPYLARPLGAETGRPWLVWTLGLGVVALSILAGVPALGLAAPLLVGGWWLLSGGHRENTDSALADVNATRGRPGYELVLVLAGAGIVVLVELLTVEGERFNIIFKAYSHVWLVWAVAAGVALARLTDGWPAPALGLDRPHWRTTGRALAALLVVSTSLYAGLALPAHVEEGSATADTFGPTLDATAYIEAEGVEERYGVDYRQEAPAIRWLEGHDGRPTVVTATPGGYWWRPAEGDGSSAPASLTGVPTVLGWTHERQYRGPDDYERRLGHVETIYAGSPADQRELLARYDVDYVYVGPAERASYEITVDELDGVEPRKEFEDVTVYAVDQSAL
;
A
#
# COMPACT_ATOMS: atom_id res chain seq x y z
N ASN A 1 -39.94 20.36 54.14
CA ASN A 1 -39.66 19.23 53.24
C ASN A 1 -40.87 18.90 52.44
N ASP A 2 -41.03 19.70 51.41
CA ASP A 2 -41.53 19.18 50.16
C ASP A 2 -40.51 18.16 49.59
N SER A 3 -40.97 17.34 48.64
CA SER A 3 -40.10 16.39 47.93
C SER A 3 -39.48 17.08 46.71
N PRO A 4 -38.30 16.62 46.23
CA PRO A 4 -37.69 17.19 45.04
C PRO A 4 -38.61 17.02 43.81
N GLU A 5 -38.42 17.80 42.76
CA GLU A 5 -39.12 17.62 41.48
C GLU A 5 -38.15 17.74 40.31
N TRP A 6 -38.34 16.91 39.27
CA TRP A 6 -37.49 16.93 38.07
C TRP A 6 -37.73 18.17 37.22
N VAL A 7 -36.67 18.88 36.88
CA VAL A 7 -36.69 20.03 35.96
C VAL A 7 -36.53 19.53 34.52
N SER A 8 -37.49 19.89 33.65
CA SER A 8 -37.50 19.48 32.23
C SER A 8 -37.86 20.68 31.33
N PRO A 9 -36.97 21.16 30.42
CA PRO A 9 -35.57 20.76 30.20
C PRO A 9 -34.61 21.19 31.34
N PRO A 10 -33.47 20.49 31.56
CA PRO A 10 -32.78 19.61 30.60
C PRO A 10 -33.04 18.09 30.73
N THR A 11 -33.78 17.61 31.74
CA THR A 11 -33.96 16.17 31.97
C THR A 11 -34.80 15.48 30.89
N PRO A 12 -34.28 14.48 30.15
CA PRO A 12 -35.05 13.76 29.13
C PRO A 12 -36.29 13.06 29.69
N THR A 13 -37.35 12.95 28.89
CA THR A 13 -38.63 12.30 29.28
C THR A 13 -38.96 11.05 28.45
N GLY A 14 -38.04 10.56 27.60
CA GLY A 14 -38.26 9.42 26.69
C GLY A 14 -36.97 8.77 26.19
N THR A 15 -37.04 8.04 25.07
CA THR A 15 -35.91 7.33 24.44
C THR A 15 -35.06 8.27 23.58
N LEU A 16 -33.73 8.15 23.67
CA LEU A 16 -32.74 8.84 22.85
C LEU A 16 -32.19 7.89 21.78
N GLN A 17 -32.05 8.40 20.56
CA GLN A 17 -31.49 7.66 19.42
C GLN A 17 -30.01 8.04 19.23
N GLY A 18 -29.19 7.09 18.81
CA GLY A 18 -27.77 7.30 18.46
C GLY A 18 -27.28 6.25 17.46
N LYS A 19 -26.03 6.39 17.02
CA LYS A 19 -25.40 5.49 16.05
C LYS A 19 -24.05 5.02 16.58
N GLU A 20 -23.55 3.91 16.05
CA GLU A 20 -22.16 3.51 16.28
C GLU A 20 -21.19 4.66 15.99
N GLY A 21 -20.12 4.77 16.77
CA GLY A 21 -19.15 5.86 16.71
C GLY A 21 -19.63 7.20 17.31
N GLU A 22 -20.92 7.38 17.58
CA GLU A 22 -21.46 8.68 18.01
C GLU A 22 -21.65 8.80 19.52
N THR A 23 -21.11 9.86 20.13
CA THR A 23 -21.26 10.09 21.57
C THR A 23 -22.67 10.59 21.95
N LEU A 24 -23.44 9.78 22.67
CA LEU A 24 -24.67 10.16 23.36
C LEU A 24 -24.40 10.93 24.67
N ARG A 25 -25.09 12.07 24.84
CA ARG A 25 -25.01 12.91 26.05
C ARG A 25 -26.40 13.38 26.50
N PHE A 26 -26.61 13.46 27.81
CA PHE A 26 -27.76 14.14 28.40
C PHE A 26 -27.50 14.52 29.87
N GLU A 27 -28.33 15.43 30.41
CA GLU A 27 -28.26 15.85 31.81
C GLU A 27 -29.56 15.50 32.55
N VAL A 28 -29.48 15.29 33.86
CA VAL A 28 -30.63 15.12 34.74
C VAL A 28 -30.56 16.15 35.86
N LYS A 29 -31.64 16.91 36.05
CA LYS A 29 -31.71 18.03 37.00
C LYS A 29 -33.02 18.02 37.77
N ALA A 30 -32.94 18.22 39.07
CA ALA A 30 -34.07 18.34 39.98
C ALA A 30 -33.95 19.59 40.87
N SER A 31 -35.07 20.11 41.34
CA SER A 31 -35.16 21.26 42.24
C SER A 31 -35.95 20.89 43.48
N ASP A 32 -35.52 21.37 44.63
CA ASP A 32 -36.24 21.27 45.90
C ASP A 32 -36.18 22.66 46.57
N PRO A 33 -37.30 23.21 47.07
CA PRO A 33 -37.33 24.55 47.65
C PRO A 33 -36.70 24.63 49.04
N ASP A 34 -36.58 23.50 49.75
CA ASP A 34 -36.15 23.42 51.14
C ASP A 34 -34.70 22.91 51.27
N ASP A 35 -34.26 21.99 50.39
CA ASP A 35 -32.97 21.27 50.54
C ASP A 35 -32.12 21.17 49.24
N SER A 36 -30.85 20.76 49.40
CA SER A 36 -29.96 20.47 48.26
C SER A 36 -30.15 19.04 47.73
N VAL A 37 -30.10 18.85 46.41
CA VAL A 37 -30.38 17.56 45.74
C VAL A 37 -29.11 16.89 45.20
N SER A 38 -28.99 15.58 45.37
CA SER A 38 -27.89 14.73 44.85
C SER A 38 -28.36 13.78 43.73
N TYR A 39 -27.46 13.41 42.80
CA TYR A 39 -27.81 12.61 41.61
C TYR A 39 -27.09 11.25 41.52
N GLY A 40 -27.69 10.32 40.77
CA GLY A 40 -27.12 9.01 40.46
C GLY A 40 -27.63 8.43 39.14
N LEU A 41 -26.90 7.46 38.58
CA LEU A 41 -27.27 6.74 37.37
C LEU A 41 -26.99 5.22 37.50
N ASN A 42 -28.03 4.42 37.40
CA ASN A 42 -27.96 2.96 37.42
C ASN A 42 -28.01 2.40 35.98
N GLN A 43 -27.42 1.21 35.77
CA GLN A 43 -27.38 0.48 34.49
C GLN A 43 -26.57 1.17 33.35
N LYS A 44 -25.38 1.72 33.67
CA LYS A 44 -24.49 2.46 32.74
C LYS A 44 -23.74 1.56 31.73
N PRO A 45 -23.71 1.87 30.41
CA PRO A 45 -22.92 1.15 29.40
C PRO A 45 -21.38 1.15 29.63
N SER A 46 -20.68 0.20 29.00
CA SER A 46 -19.21 0.09 29.04
C SER A 46 -18.56 1.28 28.31
N GLY A 47 -17.50 1.88 28.85
CA GLY A 47 -16.89 3.10 28.32
C GLY A 47 -17.69 4.40 28.52
N ALA A 48 -18.92 4.32 29.04
CA ALA A 48 -19.72 5.50 29.37
C ALA A 48 -19.25 6.21 30.65
N PHE A 49 -19.55 7.49 30.78
CA PHE A 49 -19.24 8.36 31.92
C PHE A 49 -20.51 8.97 32.51
N PHE A 50 -20.58 9.11 33.84
CA PHE A 50 -21.65 9.84 34.53
C PHE A 50 -21.13 10.61 35.75
N ASP A 51 -21.48 11.89 35.81
CA ASP A 51 -21.16 12.80 36.92
C ASP A 51 -22.35 12.89 37.91
N THR A 52 -22.14 12.41 39.15
CA THR A 52 -23.17 12.39 40.21
C THR A 52 -23.36 13.73 40.93
N GLY A 53 -22.43 14.67 40.78
CA GLY A 53 -22.54 16.02 41.34
C GLY A 53 -23.33 16.98 40.45
N GLN A 54 -23.24 16.78 39.13
CA GLN A 54 -23.89 17.64 38.12
C GLN A 54 -24.97 16.94 37.30
N GLY A 55 -25.12 15.62 37.46
CA GLY A 55 -26.15 14.84 36.77
C GLY A 55 -25.90 14.67 35.27
N ARG A 56 -24.65 14.65 34.81
CA ARG A 56 -24.29 14.65 33.37
C ARG A 56 -23.82 13.28 32.88
N PHE A 57 -24.39 12.78 31.79
CA PHE A 57 -24.06 11.50 31.14
C PHE A 57 -23.33 11.69 29.80
N ARG A 58 -22.38 10.81 29.47
CA ARG A 58 -21.71 10.72 28.16
C ARG A 58 -21.34 9.27 27.79
N TRP A 59 -21.56 8.84 26.55
CA TRP A 59 -21.13 7.51 26.05
C TRP A 59 -20.97 7.45 24.53
N THR A 60 -19.93 6.81 24.01
CA THR A 60 -19.77 6.51 22.57
C THR A 60 -19.82 4.99 22.33
N PRO A 61 -20.90 4.42 21.78
CA PRO A 61 -20.95 3.04 21.28
C PRO A 61 -20.05 2.83 20.06
N GLY A 62 -19.54 1.62 19.83
CA GLY A 62 -18.93 1.16 18.57
C GLY A 62 -19.90 0.28 17.75
N TYR A 63 -19.44 -0.29 16.63
CA TYR A 63 -20.30 -1.14 15.78
C TYR A 63 -20.77 -2.45 16.45
N GLN A 64 -20.11 -2.82 17.53
CA GLN A 64 -20.45 -3.98 18.35
C GLN A 64 -21.60 -3.69 19.34
N ASP A 65 -22.04 -2.43 19.43
CA ASP A 65 -22.99 -1.93 20.44
C ASP A 65 -24.41 -1.58 19.90
N ALA A 66 -24.77 -1.97 18.67
CA ALA A 66 -26.08 -1.67 18.06
C ALA A 66 -27.30 -2.40 18.71
N GLY A 67 -28.45 -1.72 18.91
CA GLY A 67 -29.70 -2.20 19.54
C GLY A 67 -30.35 -1.22 20.54
N THR A 68 -31.50 -1.55 21.17
CA THR A 68 -32.16 -0.68 22.19
C THR A 68 -31.84 -1.12 23.63
N THR A 69 -31.44 -0.17 24.49
CA THR A 69 -31.12 -0.34 25.93
C THR A 69 -31.71 0.78 26.82
N GLN A 70 -31.59 0.71 28.15
CA GLN A 70 -32.15 1.69 29.11
C GLN A 70 -31.20 2.05 30.25
N VAL A 71 -31.29 3.29 30.73
CA VAL A 71 -30.56 3.82 31.90
C VAL A 71 -31.56 4.46 32.89
N VAL A 72 -31.27 4.40 34.20
CA VAL A 72 -32.19 4.89 35.25
C VAL A 72 -31.52 5.96 36.11
N ALA A 73 -32.03 7.19 36.02
CA ALA A 73 -31.55 8.34 36.77
C ALA A 73 -32.29 8.50 38.10
N THR A 74 -31.58 8.94 39.14
CA THR A 74 -32.12 9.13 40.49
C THR A 74 -31.74 10.48 41.09
N ALA A 75 -32.65 11.12 41.84
CA ALA A 75 -32.42 12.36 42.59
C ALA A 75 -32.95 12.25 44.03
N SER A 76 -32.21 12.73 45.03
CA SER A 76 -32.59 12.65 46.45
C SER A 76 -32.18 13.87 47.28
N ASP A 77 -33.06 14.26 48.21
CA ASP A 77 -32.89 15.29 49.26
C ASP A 77 -32.40 14.69 50.61
N GLY A 78 -32.17 13.38 50.68
CA GLY A 78 -31.78 12.65 51.90
C GLY A 78 -32.93 12.07 52.75
N SER A 79 -34.18 12.47 52.49
CA SER A 79 -35.39 11.93 53.16
C SER A 79 -36.33 11.19 52.19
N SER A 80 -36.30 11.54 50.91
CA SER A 80 -37.09 10.96 49.82
C SER A 80 -36.23 10.84 48.54
N THR A 81 -36.67 10.01 47.58
CA THR A 81 -35.92 9.77 46.33
C THR A 81 -36.86 9.62 45.15
N LEU A 82 -36.52 10.28 44.04
CA LEU A 82 -37.22 10.19 42.78
C LEU A 82 -36.39 9.49 41.72
N GLN A 83 -37.08 8.84 40.78
CA GLN A 83 -36.47 8.10 39.69
C GLN A 83 -37.04 8.52 38.35
N ARG A 84 -36.24 8.37 37.29
CA ARG A 84 -36.66 8.56 35.91
C ARG A 84 -35.92 7.59 34.99
N THR A 85 -36.67 6.83 34.19
CA THR A 85 -36.13 5.89 33.20
C THR A 85 -35.96 6.57 31.84
N ILE A 86 -34.82 6.35 31.20
CA ILE A 86 -34.44 6.91 29.90
C ILE A 86 -34.01 5.76 28.98
N GLY A 87 -34.58 5.65 27.78
CA GLY A 87 -34.15 4.67 26.77
C GLY A 87 -33.00 5.19 25.89
N LEU A 88 -32.15 4.31 25.37
CA LEU A 88 -31.11 4.58 24.37
C LEU A 88 -31.24 3.56 23.22
N SER A 89 -31.18 3.97 21.96
CA SER A 89 -31.30 3.05 20.81
C SER A 89 -30.23 3.35 19.78
N ILE A 90 -29.40 2.35 19.45
CA ILE A 90 -28.19 2.48 18.62
C ILE A 90 -28.33 1.69 17.31
N GLU A 91 -27.94 2.28 16.19
CA GLU A 91 -27.87 1.61 14.88
C GLU A 91 -26.42 1.55 14.38
N PHE A 92 -26.05 0.45 13.70
CA PHE A 92 -24.77 0.33 12.99
C PHE A 92 -24.89 0.89 11.57
N ILE A 93 -23.77 1.30 10.97
CA ILE A 93 -23.77 1.87 9.62
C ILE A 93 -23.55 0.74 8.60
N ASP A 94 -24.39 0.75 7.56
CA ASP A 94 -24.35 -0.09 6.36
C ASP A 94 -24.90 0.78 5.23
N GLU A 95 -24.00 1.30 4.41
CA GLU A 95 -24.27 2.44 3.54
C GLU A 95 -24.57 2.04 2.08
N ASP A 96 -24.11 0.89 1.58
CA ASP A 96 -24.56 0.32 0.28
C ASP A 96 -25.86 -0.44 0.39
N GLY A 97 -26.17 -0.98 1.57
CA GLY A 97 -27.22 -1.97 1.73
C GLY A 97 -26.82 -3.35 1.21
N ASP A 98 -25.53 -3.69 1.27
CA ASP A 98 -25.02 -4.99 0.87
C ASP A 98 -25.06 -6.04 2.02
N GLY A 99 -25.31 -5.60 3.27
CA GLY A 99 -25.50 -6.43 4.45
C GLY A 99 -24.24 -6.64 5.31
N LEU A 100 -23.16 -5.89 5.05
CA LEU A 100 -21.98 -5.84 5.89
C LEU A 100 -21.88 -4.51 6.67
N PRO A 101 -21.32 -4.52 7.90
CA PRO A 101 -21.13 -3.28 8.65
C PRO A 101 -19.97 -2.49 8.08
N ASP A 102 -20.20 -1.20 7.85
CA ASP A 102 -19.21 -0.20 7.49
C ASP A 102 -17.87 -0.37 8.18
N THR A 103 -17.94 -0.55 9.49
CA THR A 103 -16.76 -0.59 10.32
C THR A 103 -16.01 -1.93 10.22
N ARG A 104 -16.68 -3.01 9.82
CA ARG A 104 -16.08 -4.35 9.60
C ARG A 104 -15.55 -4.55 8.18
N GLU A 105 -16.12 -3.89 7.19
CA GLU A 105 -15.55 -3.86 5.83
C GLU A 105 -14.33 -2.99 5.78
N LYS A 106 -14.37 -1.86 6.49
CA LYS A 106 -13.18 -1.13 6.87
C LYS A 106 -12.10 -2.02 7.52
N GLU A 107 -12.45 -3.07 8.30
CA GLU A 107 -11.46 -4.00 8.91
C GLU A 107 -10.96 -5.11 7.96
N LEU A 108 -11.82 -5.61 7.06
CA LEU A 108 -11.46 -6.60 6.04
C LEU A 108 -10.86 -5.97 4.76
N GLY A 109 -10.82 -4.64 4.69
CA GLY A 109 -10.39 -3.83 3.55
C GLY A 109 -11.45 -3.62 2.46
N LEU A 110 -12.67 -4.09 2.66
CA LEU A 110 -13.81 -4.08 1.72
C LEU A 110 -14.54 -2.70 1.73
N ASP A 111 -15.35 -2.40 0.69
CA ASP A 111 -16.10 -1.12 0.58
C ASP A 111 -17.58 -1.32 0.97
N PRO A 112 -17.99 -0.79 2.13
CA PRO A 112 -19.34 -0.93 2.70
C PRO A 112 -20.42 -0.03 2.12
N THR A 113 -20.10 0.62 1.00
CA THR A 113 -20.99 1.51 0.27
C THR A 113 -21.21 1.07 -1.17
N ARG A 114 -20.67 -0.10 -1.55
CA ARG A 114 -20.91 -0.80 -2.80
C ARG A 114 -21.18 -2.29 -2.58
N GLU A 115 -22.20 -2.82 -3.28
CA GLU A 115 -22.24 -4.25 -3.65
C GLU A 115 -20.83 -4.66 -4.11
N ASP A 116 -20.19 -5.59 -3.39
CA ASP A 116 -18.74 -5.75 -3.42
C ASP A 116 -18.27 -7.02 -4.21
N PRO A 117 -18.20 -6.99 -5.56
CA PRO A 117 -17.56 -8.06 -6.36
C PRO A 117 -16.07 -7.79 -6.72
N PHE A 118 -15.45 -6.65 -6.34
CA PHE A 118 -14.29 -6.05 -7.03
C PHE A 118 -13.17 -5.38 -6.18
N MET A 119 -12.78 -5.94 -5.04
CA MET A 119 -11.54 -5.55 -4.35
C MET A 119 -10.26 -5.92 -5.11
N ALA A 120 -9.92 -5.13 -6.15
CA ALA A 120 -8.67 -5.19 -6.90
C ALA A 120 -8.24 -3.79 -7.37
N ALA A 121 -7.72 -2.95 -6.47
CA ALA A 121 -6.86 -1.86 -6.92
C ALA A 121 -5.66 -2.48 -7.63
N THR A 122 -5.66 -2.35 -8.95
CA THR A 122 -4.57 -2.85 -9.78
C THR A 122 -3.68 -1.68 -10.14
N GLU A 123 -2.47 -1.73 -9.61
CA GLU A 123 -1.51 -0.70 -9.90
C GLU A 123 -0.80 -1.02 -11.22
N PHE A 124 -0.68 0.00 -12.06
CA PHE A 124 0.16 -0.02 -13.23
C PHE A 124 1.08 1.20 -13.18
N PRO A 125 2.34 1.11 -13.64
CA PRO A 125 3.37 2.10 -13.31
C PRO A 125 2.97 3.56 -13.54
N LEU A 126 2.26 3.86 -14.64
CA LEU A 126 1.87 5.24 -14.94
C LEU A 126 0.90 5.84 -13.90
N PHE A 127 0.02 5.03 -13.28
CA PHE A 127 -0.88 5.51 -12.22
C PHE A 127 -0.09 6.12 -11.06
N SER A 128 0.94 5.42 -10.59
CA SER A 128 1.75 5.88 -9.46
C SER A 128 2.59 7.11 -9.83
N TRP A 129 3.15 7.14 -11.05
CA TRP A 129 3.86 8.32 -11.56
C TRP A 129 2.94 9.54 -11.69
N LEU A 130 1.70 9.35 -12.15
CA LEU A 130 0.71 10.41 -12.29
C LEU A 130 0.37 11.03 -10.93
N ASN A 131 0.26 10.20 -9.88
CA ASN A 131 -0.09 10.66 -8.54
C ASN A 131 1.12 11.13 -7.71
N GLY A 132 2.34 11.12 -8.26
CA GLY A 132 3.55 11.41 -7.49
C GLY A 132 3.80 10.42 -6.34
N ASP A 133 3.27 9.20 -6.49
CA ASP A 133 3.32 8.15 -5.47
C ASP A 133 4.73 7.52 -5.43
N LEU A 134 5.53 7.93 -4.44
CA LEU A 134 6.87 7.40 -4.15
C LEU A 134 6.86 6.27 -3.09
N HIS A 135 5.78 5.51 -2.98
CA HIS A 135 5.74 4.36 -2.07
C HIS A 135 6.84 3.33 -2.39
N ALA A 136 7.15 2.51 -1.38
CA ALA A 136 8.20 1.49 -1.41
C ALA A 136 8.18 0.61 -2.68
N HIS A 137 7.00 0.18 -3.13
CA HIS A 137 6.83 -0.70 -4.29
C HIS A 137 7.07 -0.01 -5.63
N MET A 138 6.97 1.33 -5.71
CA MET A 138 7.43 2.11 -6.86
C MET A 138 8.94 2.30 -6.83
N MET A 139 9.48 2.68 -5.68
CA MET A 139 10.90 2.94 -5.50
C MET A 139 11.78 1.70 -5.69
N SER A 140 11.23 0.49 -5.48
CA SER A 140 11.95 -0.77 -5.70
C SER A 140 12.04 -1.21 -7.17
N GLN A 141 11.24 -0.63 -8.08
CA GLN A 141 11.16 -1.07 -9.48
C GLN A 141 12.48 -0.91 -10.25
N PRO A 142 13.21 0.22 -10.19
CA PRO A 142 14.47 0.37 -10.90
C PRO A 142 15.52 -0.67 -10.48
N PHE A 143 15.56 -1.02 -9.19
CA PHE A 143 16.46 -2.03 -8.65
C PHE A 143 16.03 -3.45 -9.03
N THR A 144 14.72 -3.70 -9.09
CA THR A 144 14.17 -4.97 -9.60
C THR A 144 14.51 -5.16 -11.10
N LEU A 145 14.44 -4.09 -11.90
CA LEU A 145 14.90 -4.11 -13.30
C LEU A 145 16.41 -4.31 -13.41
N LEU A 146 17.20 -3.71 -12.53
CA LEU A 146 18.64 -3.97 -12.47
C LEU A 146 18.92 -5.44 -12.17
N ALA A 147 18.20 -6.06 -11.24
CA ALA A 147 18.30 -7.49 -10.96
C ALA A 147 17.95 -8.32 -12.21
N ALA A 148 16.87 -8.01 -12.92
CA ALA A 148 16.50 -8.66 -14.17
C ALA A 148 17.58 -8.46 -15.27
N ALA A 149 18.22 -7.30 -15.35
CA ALA A 149 19.30 -7.03 -16.30
C ALA A 149 20.59 -7.81 -15.97
N LEU A 150 20.93 -7.95 -14.69
CA LEU A 150 22.04 -8.80 -14.24
C LEU A 150 21.77 -10.28 -14.53
N LEU A 151 20.51 -10.71 -14.39
CA LEU A 151 20.07 -12.05 -14.76
C LEU A 151 20.06 -12.26 -16.28
N LEU A 152 19.77 -11.24 -17.08
CA LEU A 152 20.01 -11.28 -18.53
C LEU A 152 21.50 -11.41 -18.85
N ALA A 153 22.39 -10.74 -18.10
CA ALA A 153 23.83 -10.91 -18.27
C ALA A 153 24.28 -12.33 -17.90
N TYR A 154 23.68 -12.94 -16.87
CA TYR A 154 23.86 -14.35 -16.51
C TYR A 154 23.39 -15.27 -17.63
N TRP A 155 22.21 -15.01 -18.19
CA TRP A 155 21.63 -15.76 -19.29
C TRP A 155 22.52 -15.77 -20.54
N ARG A 156 23.12 -14.61 -20.86
CA ARG A 156 23.91 -14.41 -22.08
C ARG A 156 25.33 -14.98 -22.00
N THR A 157 25.89 -15.18 -20.81
CA THR A 157 27.25 -15.67 -20.67
C THR A 157 27.27 -17.19 -20.47
N ASP A 158 28.23 -17.84 -21.10
CA ASP A 158 28.59 -19.25 -20.96
C ASP A 158 29.70 -19.49 -19.93
N HIS A 159 30.47 -18.45 -19.57
CA HIS A 159 31.57 -18.53 -18.61
C HIS A 159 31.09 -18.82 -17.18
N PRO A 160 31.43 -19.99 -16.60
CA PRO A 160 30.94 -20.38 -15.27
C PRO A 160 31.36 -19.44 -14.14
N ARG A 161 32.59 -18.89 -14.21
CA ARG A 161 33.07 -17.90 -13.23
C ARG A 161 32.29 -16.59 -13.27
N ARG A 162 31.90 -16.13 -14.46
CA ARG A 162 31.09 -14.91 -14.60
C ARG A 162 29.68 -15.13 -14.05
N ARG A 163 29.09 -16.30 -14.31
CA ARG A 163 27.81 -16.70 -13.73
C ARG A 163 27.84 -16.72 -12.21
N LEU A 164 28.90 -17.28 -11.63
CA LEU A 164 29.13 -17.28 -10.18
C LEU A 164 29.27 -15.85 -9.63
N LEU A 165 30.08 -15.00 -10.26
CA LEU A 165 30.24 -13.59 -9.84
C LEU A 165 28.91 -12.81 -9.90
N LEU A 166 28.05 -13.12 -10.87
CA LEU A 166 26.73 -12.51 -10.94
C LEU A 166 25.83 -13.02 -9.79
N LEU A 167 25.72 -14.34 -9.59
CA LEU A 167 24.85 -14.92 -8.56
C LEU A 167 25.31 -14.64 -7.13
N CYS A 168 26.61 -14.70 -6.86
CA CYS A 168 27.15 -14.56 -5.51
C CYS A 168 27.72 -13.16 -5.21
N GLY A 169 27.90 -12.33 -6.23
CA GLY A 169 28.54 -11.01 -6.10
C GLY A 169 27.61 -9.85 -6.48
N ALA A 170 27.17 -9.77 -7.73
CA ALA A 170 26.44 -8.60 -8.23
C ALA A 170 24.95 -8.57 -7.86
N ILE A 171 24.26 -9.71 -7.94
CA ILE A 171 22.82 -9.79 -7.68
C ILE A 171 22.48 -9.63 -6.18
N PRO A 172 23.21 -10.25 -5.22
CA PRO A 172 22.82 -10.17 -3.82
C PRO A 172 22.75 -8.76 -3.22
N PRO A 173 23.71 -7.83 -3.46
CA PRO A 173 23.58 -6.45 -3.00
C PRO A 173 22.34 -5.74 -3.56
N VAL A 174 21.99 -6.01 -4.82
CA VAL A 174 20.77 -5.47 -5.45
C VAL A 174 19.53 -6.09 -4.82
N ALA A 175 19.54 -7.40 -4.56
CA ALA A 175 18.45 -8.08 -3.86
C ALA A 175 18.25 -7.52 -2.43
N GLY A 176 19.34 -7.32 -1.69
CA GLY A 176 19.32 -6.70 -0.37
C GLY A 176 18.75 -5.28 -0.41
N LEU A 177 19.14 -4.47 -1.39
CA LEU A 177 18.58 -3.13 -1.60
C LEU A 177 17.08 -3.18 -1.95
N VAL A 178 16.66 -4.09 -2.82
CA VAL A 178 15.24 -4.30 -3.12
C VAL A 178 14.46 -4.65 -1.84
N GLY A 179 14.98 -5.56 -1.00
CA GLY A 179 14.32 -5.94 0.25
C GLY A 179 14.32 -4.85 1.32
N LEU A 180 15.37 -4.02 1.36
CA LEU A 180 15.47 -2.84 2.23
C LEU A 180 14.43 -1.78 1.85
N VAL A 181 14.27 -1.52 0.54
CA VAL A 181 13.31 -0.53 0.02
C VAL A 181 11.88 -1.08 0.13
N ASN A 182 11.66 -2.31 -0.32
CA ASN A 182 10.36 -2.98 -0.28
C ASN A 182 10.49 -4.49 -0.05
N VAL A 183 10.17 -4.92 1.17
CA VAL A 183 10.18 -6.34 1.56
C VAL A 183 9.27 -7.18 0.66
N TRP A 184 8.17 -6.63 0.14
CA TRP A 184 7.26 -7.33 -0.77
C TRP A 184 7.87 -7.65 -2.14
N SER A 185 8.86 -6.87 -2.59
CA SER A 185 9.57 -7.10 -3.86
C SER A 185 10.70 -8.12 -3.72
N PHE A 186 11.14 -8.41 -2.50
CA PHE A 186 12.28 -9.29 -2.24
C PHE A 186 12.09 -10.71 -2.80
N PRO A 187 10.94 -11.40 -2.61
CA PRO A 187 10.70 -12.73 -3.18
C PRO A 187 10.70 -12.75 -4.71
N THR A 188 10.33 -11.64 -5.37
CA THR A 188 10.34 -11.53 -6.84
C THR A 188 11.74 -11.70 -7.40
N VAL A 189 12.77 -11.15 -6.75
CA VAL A 189 14.18 -11.35 -7.16
C VAL A 189 14.57 -12.82 -7.06
N GLY A 190 14.18 -13.51 -5.99
CA GLY A 190 14.39 -14.95 -5.82
C GLY A 190 13.70 -15.78 -6.92
N GLY A 191 12.45 -15.45 -7.24
CA GLY A 191 11.71 -16.10 -8.32
C GLY A 191 12.36 -15.91 -9.69
N LEU A 192 12.84 -14.69 -9.99
CA LEU A 192 13.59 -14.41 -11.20
C LEU A 192 14.91 -15.19 -11.26
N VAL A 193 15.67 -15.29 -10.15
CA VAL A 193 16.89 -16.11 -10.07
C VAL A 193 16.56 -17.58 -10.35
N ALA A 194 15.53 -18.13 -9.69
CA ALA A 194 15.14 -19.52 -9.87
C ALA A 194 14.79 -19.81 -11.33
N LEU A 195 13.91 -19.03 -11.95
CA LEU A 195 13.53 -19.23 -13.35
C LEU A 195 14.72 -19.03 -14.30
N THR A 196 15.58 -18.05 -14.04
CA THR A 196 16.78 -17.80 -14.86
C THR A 196 17.74 -19.00 -14.80
N VAL A 197 18.07 -19.50 -13.62
CA VAL A 197 18.99 -20.63 -13.45
C VAL A 197 18.39 -21.92 -14.03
N LEU A 198 17.09 -22.12 -13.86
CA LEU A 198 16.37 -23.28 -14.38
C LEU A 198 16.48 -23.40 -15.91
N PHE A 199 16.27 -22.28 -16.62
CA PHE A 199 16.16 -22.27 -18.08
C PHE A 199 17.39 -21.75 -18.81
N ALA A 200 18.37 -21.16 -18.11
CA ALA A 200 19.57 -20.63 -18.75
C ALA A 200 20.29 -21.73 -19.54
N PRO A 201 20.84 -21.40 -20.72
CA PRO A 201 21.66 -22.33 -21.49
C PRO A 201 22.84 -22.87 -20.67
N GLY A 202 23.26 -24.12 -20.86
CA GLY A 202 24.38 -24.72 -20.13
C GLY A 202 23.97 -25.44 -18.84
N ASP A 203 24.91 -26.14 -18.21
CA ASP A 203 24.66 -26.99 -17.04
C ASP A 203 24.82 -26.18 -15.74
N PRO A 204 23.79 -26.07 -14.87
CA PRO A 204 23.95 -25.36 -13.60
C PRO A 204 25.02 -25.98 -12.67
N ALA A 205 25.39 -27.25 -12.85
CA ALA A 205 26.50 -27.86 -12.12
C ALA A 205 27.86 -27.22 -12.46
N ASP A 206 27.98 -26.48 -13.57
CA ASP A 206 29.18 -25.71 -13.89
C ASP A 206 29.49 -24.63 -12.83
N LEU A 207 28.47 -24.15 -12.12
CA LEU A 207 28.67 -23.23 -10.98
C LEU A 207 29.48 -23.89 -9.87
N VAL A 208 29.18 -25.16 -9.58
CA VAL A 208 29.87 -25.97 -8.56
C VAL A 208 31.28 -26.29 -9.01
N ARG A 209 31.48 -26.59 -10.30
CA ARG A 209 32.82 -26.78 -10.88
C ARG A 209 33.65 -25.50 -10.78
N ALA A 210 33.03 -24.33 -10.98
CA ALA A 210 33.71 -23.04 -10.93
C ALA A 210 34.29 -22.69 -9.55
N VAL A 211 33.69 -23.18 -8.47
CA VAL A 211 34.19 -23.03 -7.08
C VAL A 211 35.18 -24.13 -6.65
N GLY A 212 35.62 -24.98 -7.59
CA GLY A 212 36.62 -26.01 -7.32
C GLY A 212 36.05 -27.31 -6.72
N LEU A 213 34.73 -27.47 -6.67
CA LEU A 213 34.06 -28.67 -6.14
C LEU A 213 33.73 -29.69 -7.25
N SER A 214 34.70 -29.97 -8.13
CA SER A 214 34.48 -30.83 -9.31
C SER A 214 34.08 -32.26 -8.97
N GLU A 215 34.63 -32.86 -7.91
CA GLU A 215 34.26 -34.20 -7.44
C GLU A 215 32.82 -34.26 -6.88
N PHE A 216 32.36 -33.15 -6.30
CA PHE A 216 30.98 -33.03 -5.85
C PHE A 216 30.05 -32.82 -7.06
N ALA A 217 30.45 -31.98 -8.02
CA ALA A 217 29.74 -31.76 -9.28
C ALA A 217 29.57 -33.06 -10.09
N SER A 218 30.57 -33.95 -10.09
CA SER A 218 30.49 -35.23 -10.80
C SER A 218 29.45 -36.20 -10.21
N ARG A 219 28.98 -35.98 -8.98
CA ARG A 219 27.83 -36.73 -8.43
C ARG A 219 26.51 -36.37 -9.13
N PHE A 220 26.51 -35.25 -9.84
CA PHE A 220 25.39 -34.73 -10.61
C PHE A 220 25.56 -34.94 -12.12
N ASP A 221 26.64 -35.60 -12.57
CA ASP A 221 26.98 -35.87 -13.98
C ASP A 221 26.31 -37.14 -14.56
N ALA A 222 25.22 -37.60 -13.95
CA ALA A 222 24.57 -38.82 -14.40
C ALA A 222 23.86 -38.63 -15.76
N ARG A 223 24.19 -39.50 -16.74
CA ARG A 223 23.35 -39.76 -17.92
C ARG A 223 22.03 -40.37 -17.45
N THR A 224 21.03 -39.55 -17.12
CA THR A 224 19.73 -40.04 -16.63
C THR A 224 18.55 -39.43 -17.37
N ALA A 225 17.41 -40.13 -17.28
CA ALA A 225 16.17 -39.84 -17.98
C ALA A 225 15.71 -38.37 -17.78
N ARG A 226 15.00 -37.81 -18.77
CA ARG A 226 14.55 -36.39 -18.81
C ARG A 226 13.99 -35.84 -17.50
N VAL A 227 13.25 -36.66 -16.75
CA VAL A 227 12.66 -36.27 -15.46
C VAL A 227 13.74 -35.93 -14.41
N THR A 228 14.80 -36.72 -14.35
CA THR A 228 15.91 -36.51 -13.40
C THR A 228 16.70 -35.23 -13.68
N GLU A 229 16.92 -34.90 -14.96
CA GLU A 229 17.58 -33.65 -15.36
C GLU A 229 16.74 -32.43 -14.99
N GLY A 230 15.42 -32.49 -15.22
CA GLY A 230 14.50 -31.43 -14.82
C GLY A 230 14.51 -31.19 -13.31
N LEU A 231 14.44 -32.27 -12.51
CA LEU A 231 14.50 -32.18 -11.04
C LEU A 231 15.85 -31.65 -10.55
N ARG A 232 16.96 -32.06 -11.18
CA ARG A 232 18.30 -31.57 -10.87
C ARG A 232 18.41 -30.06 -11.08
N ARG A 233 17.99 -29.57 -12.25
CA ARG A 233 17.97 -28.13 -12.57
C ARG A 233 17.06 -27.35 -11.63
N ALA A 234 15.88 -27.88 -11.31
CA ALA A 234 14.97 -27.26 -10.35
C ALA A 234 15.60 -27.15 -8.95
N GLY A 235 16.33 -28.18 -8.51
CA GLY A 235 17.10 -28.15 -7.26
C GLY A 235 18.17 -27.07 -7.26
N PHE A 236 18.97 -26.97 -8.33
CA PHE A 236 19.97 -25.90 -8.48
C PHE A 236 19.34 -24.50 -8.51
N ALA A 237 18.21 -24.34 -9.20
CA ALA A 237 17.47 -23.10 -9.26
C ALA A 237 16.99 -22.65 -7.89
N ALA A 238 16.35 -23.54 -7.12
CA ALA A 238 15.87 -23.27 -5.77
C ALA A 238 17.02 -22.92 -4.81
N LEU A 239 18.12 -23.68 -4.84
CA LEU A 239 19.30 -23.42 -4.03
C LEU A 239 19.95 -22.07 -4.38
N SER A 240 20.04 -21.73 -5.67
CA SER A 240 20.60 -20.46 -6.13
C SER A 240 19.74 -19.28 -5.68
N ALA A 241 18.41 -19.40 -5.78
CA ALA A 241 17.49 -18.38 -5.29
C ALA A 241 17.62 -18.18 -3.77
N ALA A 242 17.61 -19.27 -2.99
CA ALA A 242 17.79 -19.21 -1.54
C ALA A 242 19.14 -18.58 -1.16
N LEU A 243 20.23 -18.94 -1.86
CA LEU A 243 21.55 -18.37 -1.63
C LEU A 243 21.58 -16.87 -1.93
N VAL A 244 21.02 -16.43 -3.07
CA VAL A 244 20.97 -15.01 -3.43
C VAL A 244 20.19 -14.21 -2.39
N LEU A 245 19.02 -14.70 -1.98
CA LEU A 245 18.21 -14.03 -0.95
C LEU A 245 18.95 -14.00 0.40
N LEU A 246 19.56 -15.11 0.82
CA LEU A 246 20.35 -15.15 2.05
C LEU A 246 21.51 -14.13 2.02
N LEU A 247 22.26 -14.07 0.93
CA LEU A 247 23.34 -13.09 0.75
C LEU A 247 22.80 -11.65 0.71
N GLY A 248 21.61 -11.43 0.14
CA GLY A 248 20.92 -10.15 0.18
C GLY A 248 20.54 -9.72 1.61
N VAL A 249 20.00 -10.65 2.41
CA VAL A 249 19.73 -10.43 3.84
C VAL A 249 21.01 -10.08 4.59
N LEU A 250 22.09 -10.82 4.36
CA LEU A 250 23.39 -10.56 5.00
C LEU A 250 23.96 -9.19 4.61
N TRP A 251 23.77 -8.76 3.38
CA TRP A 251 24.20 -7.44 2.91
C TRP A 251 23.50 -6.29 3.65
N THR A 252 22.23 -6.48 3.99
CA THR A 252 21.41 -5.50 4.72
C THR A 252 21.07 -5.97 6.13
N LEU A 253 21.97 -6.73 6.77
CA LEU A 253 21.70 -7.43 8.03
C LEU A 253 21.13 -6.53 9.15
N PRO A 254 21.63 -5.30 9.39
CA PRO A 254 21.08 -4.45 10.45
C PRO A 254 19.58 -4.19 10.29
N PHE A 255 19.10 -4.02 9.06
CA PHE A 255 17.67 -3.85 8.79
C PHE A 255 16.86 -5.10 9.13
N TRP A 256 17.31 -6.28 8.68
CA TRP A 256 16.61 -7.54 8.93
C TRP A 256 16.66 -7.99 10.39
N ALA A 257 17.72 -7.64 11.12
CA ALA A 257 17.91 -8.04 12.52
C ALA A 257 17.21 -7.10 13.51
N VAL A 258 17.00 -5.82 13.14
CA VAL A 258 16.49 -4.79 14.06
C VAL A 258 15.11 -4.29 13.64
N VAL A 259 14.93 -3.91 12.38
CA VAL A 259 13.71 -3.24 11.92
C VAL A 259 12.58 -4.23 11.68
N ILE A 260 12.85 -5.33 10.99
CA ILE A 260 11.82 -6.33 10.64
C ILE A 260 11.17 -6.97 11.89
N PRO A 261 11.91 -7.40 12.92
CA PRO A 261 11.30 -7.99 14.11
C PRO A 261 10.46 -6.99 14.95
N GLY A 262 10.69 -5.69 14.77
CA GLY A 262 9.92 -4.62 15.44
C GLY A 262 8.64 -4.23 14.71
N GLY A 263 8.39 -4.77 13.51
CA GLY A 263 7.17 -4.51 12.75
C GLY A 263 5.96 -5.32 13.24
N PRO A 264 4.74 -4.99 12.79
CA PRO A 264 3.55 -5.76 13.11
C PRO A 264 3.68 -7.17 12.53
N GLY A 265 3.51 -8.19 13.39
CA GLY A 265 3.46 -9.58 12.95
C GLY A 265 2.23 -9.78 12.06
N LYS A 266 2.44 -10.28 10.84
CA LYS A 266 1.36 -10.63 9.92
C LYS A 266 1.61 -12.01 9.34
N ASP A 267 0.56 -12.82 9.30
CA ASP A 267 0.64 -14.17 8.78
C ASP A 267 0.22 -14.24 7.31
N VAL A 268 0.89 -15.11 6.56
CA VAL A 268 0.49 -15.48 5.20
C VAL A 268 -0.62 -16.53 5.30
N ALA A 269 -1.76 -16.25 4.66
CA ALA A 269 -2.91 -17.12 4.63
C ALA A 269 -3.25 -17.53 3.19
N PHE A 270 -4.04 -18.60 3.04
CA PHE A 270 -4.62 -18.94 1.75
C PHE A 270 -5.81 -18.04 1.45
N TRP A 271 -5.94 -17.66 0.19
CA TRP A 271 -7.09 -16.91 -0.31
C TRP A 271 -8.00 -17.83 -1.11
N GLU A 272 -9.31 -17.75 -0.87
CA GLU A 272 -10.28 -18.68 -1.44
C GLU A 272 -11.05 -18.12 -2.64
N ALA A 273 -11.13 -16.77 -2.75
CA ALA A 273 -11.94 -16.11 -3.77
C ALA A 273 -11.10 -15.69 -5.00
N TRP A 274 -11.38 -16.27 -6.15
CA TRP A 274 -10.67 -15.91 -7.38
C TRP A 274 -11.18 -14.60 -7.96
N SER A 275 -10.26 -13.79 -8.50
CA SER A 275 -10.60 -12.53 -9.17
C SER A 275 -11.53 -12.79 -10.37
N PRO A 276 -12.56 -11.95 -10.60
CA PRO A 276 -13.44 -12.12 -11.76
C PRO A 276 -12.70 -11.97 -13.09
N ALA A 277 -13.22 -12.63 -14.13
CA ALA A 277 -12.59 -12.64 -15.46
C ALA A 277 -12.46 -11.24 -16.06
N GLY A 278 -13.51 -10.41 -15.96
CA GLY A 278 -13.56 -9.08 -16.58
C GLY A 278 -12.37 -8.19 -16.20
N PRO A 279 -12.17 -7.85 -14.92
CA PRO A 279 -11.03 -7.06 -14.46
C PRO A 279 -9.69 -7.72 -14.79
N LEU A 280 -9.57 -9.03 -14.64
CA LEU A 280 -8.31 -9.73 -14.86
C LEU A 280 -7.86 -9.61 -16.33
N PHE A 281 -8.79 -9.74 -17.28
CA PHE A 281 -8.53 -9.51 -18.70
C PHE A 281 -8.42 -8.04 -19.06
N LEU A 282 -9.07 -7.12 -18.34
CA LEU A 282 -8.90 -5.69 -18.53
C LEU A 282 -7.47 -5.26 -18.18
N VAL A 283 -6.96 -5.72 -17.03
CA VAL A 283 -5.65 -5.33 -16.49
C VAL A 283 -4.51 -5.99 -17.26
N HIS A 284 -4.64 -7.26 -17.64
CA HIS A 284 -3.55 -8.02 -18.26
C HIS A 284 -3.72 -8.27 -19.76
N GLY A 285 -4.87 -7.91 -20.34
CA GLY A 285 -5.24 -8.29 -21.71
C GLY A 285 -4.28 -7.81 -22.79
N ALA A 286 -3.75 -6.58 -22.68
CA ALA A 286 -2.78 -6.06 -23.65
C ALA A 286 -1.52 -6.93 -23.75
N PHE A 287 -1.04 -7.43 -22.61
CA PHE A 287 0.08 -8.37 -22.56
C PHE A 287 -0.28 -9.71 -23.20
N LEU A 288 -1.48 -10.24 -22.94
CA LEU A 288 -1.95 -11.48 -23.55
C LEU A 288 -2.06 -11.39 -25.07
N VAL A 289 -2.55 -10.26 -25.58
CA VAL A 289 -2.65 -10.01 -27.02
C VAL A 289 -1.27 -9.98 -27.69
N ALA A 290 -0.21 -9.58 -26.98
CA ALA A 290 1.17 -9.69 -27.45
C ALA A 290 1.73 -11.12 -27.29
N PHE A 291 1.55 -11.75 -26.13
CA PHE A 291 2.16 -13.03 -25.79
C PHE A 291 1.51 -14.23 -26.48
N ALA A 292 0.19 -14.21 -26.71
CA ALA A 292 -0.52 -15.29 -27.37
C ALA A 292 0.03 -15.59 -28.78
N PRO A 293 0.15 -14.61 -29.72
CA PRO A 293 0.77 -14.88 -31.02
C PRO A 293 2.27 -15.14 -30.91
N TYR A 294 2.96 -14.55 -29.93
CA TYR A 294 4.37 -14.82 -29.66
C TYR A 294 4.62 -16.30 -29.31
N LEU A 295 3.73 -16.92 -28.52
CA LEU A 295 3.82 -18.34 -28.20
C LEU A 295 3.23 -19.23 -29.29
N ALA A 296 2.09 -18.85 -29.85
CA ALA A 296 1.33 -19.71 -30.76
C ALA A 296 2.03 -19.94 -32.11
N ARG A 297 2.74 -18.94 -32.65
CA ARG A 297 3.46 -19.07 -33.92
C ARG A 297 4.56 -20.13 -33.90
N PRO A 298 5.54 -20.11 -32.96
CA PRO A 298 6.58 -21.13 -32.89
C PRO A 298 6.01 -22.50 -32.50
N LEU A 299 5.09 -22.59 -31.54
CA LEU A 299 4.45 -23.86 -31.18
C LEU A 299 3.67 -24.47 -32.35
N GLY A 300 2.95 -23.63 -33.09
CA GLY A 300 2.22 -24.04 -34.29
C GLY A 300 3.15 -24.51 -35.41
N ALA A 301 4.34 -23.92 -35.52
CA ALA A 301 5.37 -24.35 -36.45
C ALA A 301 6.00 -25.69 -36.04
N GLU A 302 6.35 -25.88 -34.76
CA GLU A 302 6.90 -27.14 -34.23
C GLU A 302 5.92 -28.31 -34.35
N THR A 303 4.64 -28.06 -34.08
CA THR A 303 3.59 -29.09 -34.12
C THR A 303 3.03 -29.35 -35.53
N GLY A 304 3.31 -28.46 -36.49
CA GLY A 304 2.66 -28.43 -37.81
C GLY A 304 1.14 -28.19 -37.75
N ARG A 305 0.58 -27.87 -36.57
CA ARG A 305 -0.87 -27.73 -36.32
C ARG A 305 -1.16 -26.43 -35.57
N PRO A 306 -0.98 -25.26 -36.21
CA PRO A 306 -1.16 -23.97 -35.56
C PRO A 306 -2.57 -23.75 -35.00
N TRP A 307 -3.60 -24.27 -35.68
CA TRP A 307 -4.99 -24.19 -35.21
C TRP A 307 -5.19 -24.90 -33.87
N LEU A 308 -4.51 -26.03 -33.63
CA LEU A 308 -4.65 -26.81 -32.41
C LEU A 308 -4.12 -26.04 -31.19
N VAL A 309 -3.02 -25.30 -31.37
CA VAL A 309 -2.44 -24.47 -30.29
C VAL A 309 -3.44 -23.39 -29.84
N TRP A 310 -4.08 -22.71 -30.80
CA TRP A 310 -5.11 -21.71 -30.50
C TRP A 310 -6.36 -22.34 -29.86
N THR A 311 -6.85 -23.45 -30.39
CA THR A 311 -8.03 -24.14 -29.84
C THR A 311 -7.78 -24.60 -28.41
N LEU A 312 -6.62 -25.18 -28.10
CA LEU A 312 -6.28 -25.60 -26.75
C LEU A 312 -6.14 -24.41 -25.79
N GLY A 313 -5.43 -23.35 -26.22
CA GLY A 313 -5.27 -22.15 -25.40
C GLY A 313 -6.61 -21.48 -25.06
N LEU A 314 -7.46 -21.26 -26.08
CA LEU A 314 -8.80 -20.68 -25.89
C LEU A 314 -9.73 -21.61 -25.10
N GLY A 315 -9.60 -22.93 -25.31
CA GLY A 315 -10.33 -23.93 -24.53
C GLY A 315 -9.99 -23.86 -23.03
N VAL A 316 -8.71 -23.71 -22.68
CA VAL A 316 -8.27 -23.53 -21.29
C VAL A 316 -8.84 -22.25 -20.69
N VAL A 317 -8.81 -21.14 -21.43
CA VAL A 317 -9.41 -19.86 -20.99
C VAL A 317 -10.92 -20.01 -20.74
N ALA A 318 -11.66 -20.60 -21.68
CA ALA A 318 -13.11 -20.78 -21.53
C ALA A 318 -13.45 -21.68 -20.34
N LEU A 319 -12.75 -22.82 -20.21
CA LEU A 319 -12.96 -23.77 -19.12
C LEU A 319 -12.62 -23.17 -17.76
N SER A 320 -11.56 -22.37 -17.64
CA SER A 320 -11.20 -21.74 -16.37
C SER A 320 -12.21 -20.68 -15.94
N ILE A 321 -12.77 -19.91 -16.89
CA ILE A 321 -13.84 -18.95 -16.59
C ILE A 321 -15.08 -19.68 -16.09
N LEU A 322 -15.48 -20.75 -16.79
CA LEU A 322 -16.63 -21.58 -16.39
C LEU A 322 -16.41 -22.27 -15.04
N ALA A 323 -15.17 -22.60 -14.69
CA ALA A 323 -14.79 -23.20 -13.42
C ALA A 323 -14.60 -22.19 -12.28
N GLY A 324 -14.80 -20.89 -12.51
CA GLY A 324 -14.62 -19.85 -11.49
C GLY A 324 -13.16 -19.57 -11.10
N VAL A 325 -12.19 -19.95 -11.96
CA VAL A 325 -10.74 -19.78 -11.73
C VAL A 325 -10.05 -19.07 -12.91
N PRO A 326 -10.55 -17.91 -13.36
CA PRO A 326 -10.16 -17.30 -14.64
C PRO A 326 -8.67 -16.95 -14.74
N ALA A 327 -8.00 -16.67 -13.63
CA ALA A 327 -6.56 -16.41 -13.61
C ALA A 327 -5.73 -17.60 -14.11
N LEU A 328 -6.17 -18.85 -13.91
CA LEU A 328 -5.53 -20.03 -14.50
C LEU A 328 -5.70 -20.06 -16.01
N GLY A 329 -6.82 -19.57 -16.54
CA GLY A 329 -7.02 -19.39 -17.98
C GLY A 329 -6.01 -18.45 -18.60
N LEU A 330 -5.69 -17.38 -17.87
CA LEU A 330 -4.66 -16.43 -18.26
C LEU A 330 -3.26 -17.05 -18.18
N ALA A 331 -2.91 -17.63 -17.03
CA ALA A 331 -1.55 -18.01 -16.71
C ALA A 331 -1.13 -19.36 -17.33
N ALA A 332 -2.00 -20.37 -17.34
CA ALA A 332 -1.63 -21.72 -17.74
C ALA A 332 -1.14 -21.83 -19.20
N PRO A 333 -1.78 -21.19 -20.21
CA PRO A 333 -1.25 -21.21 -21.57
C PRO A 333 0.15 -20.58 -21.69
N LEU A 334 0.40 -19.50 -20.94
CA LEU A 334 1.71 -18.84 -20.89
C LEU A 334 2.75 -19.76 -20.21
N LEU A 335 2.39 -20.35 -19.06
CA LEU A 335 3.25 -21.23 -18.29
C LEU A 335 3.62 -22.49 -19.07
N VAL A 336 2.64 -23.19 -19.62
CA VAL A 336 2.85 -24.45 -20.36
C VAL A 336 3.55 -24.19 -21.69
N GLY A 337 3.09 -23.22 -22.47
CA GLY A 337 3.69 -22.88 -23.75
C GLY A 337 5.11 -22.33 -23.60
N GLY A 338 5.33 -21.48 -22.60
CA GLY A 338 6.64 -20.93 -22.30
C GLY A 338 7.62 -21.99 -21.79
N TRP A 339 7.17 -22.84 -20.86
CA TRP A 339 7.94 -23.98 -20.38
C TRP A 339 8.35 -24.90 -21.54
N TRP A 340 7.42 -25.22 -22.44
CA TRP A 340 7.67 -26.07 -23.60
C TRP A 340 8.79 -25.51 -24.47
N LEU A 341 8.71 -24.22 -24.84
CA LEU A 341 9.69 -23.59 -25.73
C LEU A 341 11.07 -23.44 -25.07
N LEU A 342 11.13 -23.10 -23.77
CA LEU A 342 12.40 -23.00 -23.03
C LEU A 342 13.03 -24.39 -22.79
N SER A 343 12.22 -25.39 -22.48
CA SER A 343 12.68 -26.76 -22.27
C SER A 343 13.10 -27.44 -23.57
N GLY A 344 12.49 -27.07 -24.70
CA GLY A 344 12.87 -27.53 -26.04
C GLY A 344 14.33 -27.19 -26.39
N GLY A 345 14.83 -26.03 -25.93
CA GLY A 345 16.22 -25.59 -26.08
C GLY A 345 17.28 -26.53 -25.50
N HIS A 346 16.92 -27.29 -24.48
CA HIS A 346 17.80 -28.25 -23.82
C HIS A 346 17.96 -29.57 -24.59
N ARG A 347 17.17 -29.80 -25.64
CA ARG A 347 17.17 -31.07 -26.41
C ARG A 347 18.25 -31.16 -27.48
N GLU A 348 18.79 -30.04 -27.96
CA GLU A 348 19.72 -29.99 -29.11
C GLU A 348 21.15 -29.54 -28.73
N ASN A 349 21.34 -28.94 -27.56
CA ASN A 349 22.63 -28.36 -27.15
C ASN A 349 23.65 -29.38 -26.60
N THR A 350 23.34 -30.68 -26.59
CA THR A 350 24.29 -31.71 -26.17
C THR A 350 25.36 -32.04 -27.22
N ASP A 351 25.23 -31.62 -28.47
CA ASP A 351 26.19 -31.98 -29.55
C ASP A 351 26.77 -30.79 -30.36
N SER A 352 26.39 -29.54 -30.09
CA SER A 352 26.88 -28.40 -30.89
C SER A 352 26.92 -27.08 -30.08
N ALA A 353 27.65 -27.08 -28.97
CA ALA A 353 28.10 -25.82 -28.38
C ALA A 353 29.20 -25.24 -29.29
N LEU A 354 28.89 -24.13 -29.97
CA LEU A 354 29.72 -23.37 -30.94
C LEU A 354 29.36 -23.59 -32.43
N ALA A 355 28.14 -23.25 -32.84
CA ALA A 355 27.89 -22.62 -34.14
C ALA A 355 26.40 -22.32 -34.28
N ASP A 356 26.02 -21.07 -34.05
CA ASP A 356 25.33 -20.22 -35.03
C ASP A 356 24.53 -19.16 -34.28
N VAL A 357 24.91 -17.90 -34.46
CA VAL A 357 24.13 -16.74 -33.98
C VAL A 357 22.73 -16.75 -34.64
N ASN A 358 22.55 -17.48 -35.74
CA ASN A 358 21.25 -17.72 -36.35
C ASN A 358 20.43 -18.83 -35.65
N ALA A 359 21.04 -19.85 -35.05
CA ALA A 359 20.33 -20.87 -34.27
C ALA A 359 19.72 -20.29 -32.97
N THR A 360 20.38 -19.29 -32.37
CA THR A 360 19.87 -18.55 -31.21
C THR A 360 18.81 -17.49 -31.58
N ARG A 361 18.81 -16.96 -32.82
CA ARG A 361 17.71 -16.13 -33.36
C ARG A 361 16.42 -16.92 -33.58
N GLY A 362 16.51 -18.24 -33.66
CA GLY A 362 15.40 -19.17 -33.85
C GLY A 362 14.43 -19.28 -32.67
N ARG A 363 14.95 -19.16 -31.44
CA ARG A 363 14.23 -19.53 -30.21
C ARG A 363 13.86 -18.34 -29.33
N PRO A 364 12.83 -18.46 -28.48
CA PRO A 364 12.60 -17.51 -27.41
C PRO A 364 13.82 -17.42 -26.48
N GLY A 365 14.14 -16.21 -26.04
CA GLY A 365 15.22 -15.90 -25.11
C GLY A 365 14.70 -15.59 -23.70
N TYR A 366 15.47 -14.77 -23.00
CA TYR A 366 15.23 -14.37 -21.62
C TYR A 366 13.87 -13.68 -21.40
N GLU A 367 13.31 -13.02 -22.42
CA GLU A 367 11.98 -12.41 -22.33
C GLU A 367 10.89 -13.41 -21.94
N LEU A 368 11.02 -14.69 -22.31
CA LEU A 368 10.06 -15.72 -21.93
C LEU A 368 10.17 -16.12 -20.45
N VAL A 369 11.35 -15.98 -19.84
CA VAL A 369 11.53 -16.11 -18.38
C VAL A 369 10.72 -15.04 -17.65
N LEU A 370 10.72 -13.80 -18.18
CA LEU A 370 9.94 -12.70 -17.62
C LEU A 370 8.42 -12.92 -17.79
N VAL A 371 7.98 -13.50 -18.92
CA VAL A 371 6.58 -13.92 -19.11
C VAL A 371 6.17 -14.94 -18.04
N LEU A 372 6.98 -15.98 -17.84
CA LEU A 372 6.73 -17.00 -16.83
C LEU A 372 6.71 -16.43 -15.40
N ALA A 373 7.60 -15.49 -15.10
CA ALA A 373 7.65 -14.82 -13.80
C ALA A 373 6.34 -14.07 -13.51
N GLY A 374 5.87 -13.22 -14.42
CA GLY A 374 4.61 -12.50 -14.22
C GLY A 374 3.40 -13.44 -14.17
N ALA A 375 3.37 -14.51 -14.98
CA ALA A 375 2.28 -15.50 -14.94
C ALA A 375 2.26 -16.26 -13.61
N GLY A 376 3.44 -16.57 -13.05
CA GLY A 376 3.57 -17.16 -11.73
C GLY A 376 3.07 -16.21 -10.62
N ILE A 377 3.40 -14.92 -10.71
CA ILE A 377 2.92 -13.92 -9.74
C ILE A 377 1.40 -13.77 -9.80
N VAL A 378 0.79 -13.73 -11.00
CA VAL A 378 -0.67 -13.73 -11.14
C VAL A 378 -1.30 -14.91 -10.41
N VAL A 379 -0.76 -16.13 -10.58
CA VAL A 379 -1.27 -17.31 -9.86
C VAL A 379 -1.05 -17.19 -8.35
N LEU A 380 0.12 -16.70 -7.91
CA LEU A 380 0.42 -16.55 -6.48
C LEU A 380 -0.53 -15.57 -5.79
N VAL A 381 -0.88 -14.46 -6.46
CA VAL A 381 -1.83 -13.47 -5.95
C VAL A 381 -3.22 -14.08 -5.78
N GLU A 382 -3.63 -15.04 -6.60
CA GLU A 382 -4.94 -15.67 -6.44
C GLU A 382 -4.98 -16.67 -5.28
N LEU A 383 -3.83 -17.21 -4.87
CA LEU A 383 -3.76 -18.29 -3.89
C LEU A 383 -3.41 -17.80 -2.49
N LEU A 384 -2.69 -16.69 -2.37
CA LEU A 384 -2.14 -16.22 -1.11
C LEU A 384 -2.70 -14.85 -0.75
N THR A 385 -2.97 -14.68 0.54
CA THR A 385 -3.21 -13.38 1.17
C THR A 385 -2.28 -13.19 2.36
N VAL A 386 -2.29 -11.99 2.93
CA VAL A 386 -1.76 -11.68 4.26
C VAL A 386 -2.96 -11.22 5.08
N GLU A 387 -3.01 -11.60 6.34
CA GLU A 387 -4.15 -11.30 7.22
C GLU A 387 -4.51 -9.81 7.20
N GLY A 388 -5.77 -9.50 6.89
CA GLY A 388 -6.28 -8.13 6.75
C GLY A 388 -5.75 -7.32 5.56
N GLU A 389 -5.03 -7.94 4.61
CA GLU A 389 -4.18 -7.22 3.65
C GLU A 389 -4.37 -7.67 2.19
N ARG A 390 -5.56 -8.17 1.83
CA ARG A 390 -5.87 -8.65 0.47
C ARG A 390 -5.56 -7.60 -0.59
N PHE A 391 -6.00 -6.37 -0.33
CA PHE A 391 -5.74 -5.21 -1.16
C PHE A 391 -4.25 -5.06 -1.48
N ASN A 392 -3.41 -5.07 -0.44
CA ASN A 392 -1.99 -4.84 -0.56
C ASN A 392 -1.26 -5.93 -1.36
N ILE A 393 -1.77 -7.16 -1.36
CA ILE A 393 -1.20 -8.23 -2.18
C ILE A 393 -1.47 -8.03 -3.65
N ILE A 394 -2.72 -7.75 -4.01
CA ILE A 394 -3.07 -7.47 -5.42
C ILE A 394 -2.27 -6.25 -5.89
N PHE A 395 -2.34 -5.17 -5.13
CA PHE A 395 -1.72 -3.89 -5.44
C PHE A 395 -0.19 -4.01 -5.62
N LYS A 396 0.52 -4.48 -4.59
CA LYS A 396 1.99 -4.53 -4.60
C LYS A 396 2.54 -5.59 -5.55
N ALA A 397 1.90 -6.76 -5.67
CA ALA A 397 2.40 -7.83 -6.52
C ALA A 397 2.12 -7.60 -8.00
N TYR A 398 0.97 -7.01 -8.37
CA TYR A 398 0.67 -6.72 -9.78
C TYR A 398 1.58 -5.65 -10.37
N SER A 399 2.10 -4.73 -9.56
CA SER A 399 3.16 -3.79 -9.99
C SER A 399 4.36 -4.54 -10.61
N HIS A 400 4.76 -5.68 -10.02
CA HIS A 400 5.85 -6.51 -10.53
C HIS A 400 5.47 -7.24 -11.82
N VAL A 401 4.21 -7.68 -11.97
CA VAL A 401 3.70 -8.30 -13.20
C VAL A 401 3.85 -7.31 -14.35
N TRP A 402 3.37 -6.08 -14.18
CA TRP A 402 3.51 -5.01 -15.17
C TRP A 402 4.97 -4.72 -15.50
N LEU A 403 5.84 -4.65 -14.49
CA LEU A 403 7.27 -4.38 -14.67
C LEU A 403 7.94 -5.41 -15.58
N VAL A 404 7.78 -6.72 -15.28
CA VAL A 404 8.45 -7.78 -16.04
C VAL A 404 7.78 -8.03 -17.40
N TRP A 405 6.44 -7.92 -17.48
CA TRP A 405 5.72 -8.12 -18.73
C TRP A 405 5.85 -6.95 -19.70
N ALA A 406 6.03 -5.71 -19.25
CA ALA A 406 6.33 -4.57 -20.13
C ALA A 406 7.63 -4.80 -20.91
N VAL A 407 8.70 -5.21 -20.21
CA VAL A 407 9.98 -5.54 -20.83
C VAL A 407 9.84 -6.73 -21.79
N ALA A 408 9.15 -7.79 -21.36
CA ALA A 408 8.93 -8.98 -22.20
C ALA A 408 8.11 -8.67 -23.46
N ALA A 409 7.04 -7.88 -23.33
CA ALA A 409 6.16 -7.49 -24.42
C ALA A 409 6.88 -6.62 -25.44
N GLY A 410 7.75 -5.70 -25.01
CA GLY A 410 8.59 -4.92 -25.91
C GLY A 410 9.44 -5.81 -26.82
N VAL A 411 10.08 -6.84 -26.26
CA VAL A 411 10.88 -7.82 -27.03
C VAL A 411 9.99 -8.69 -27.93
N ALA A 412 8.87 -9.18 -27.40
CA ALA A 412 7.94 -10.03 -28.15
C ALA A 412 7.35 -9.29 -29.36
N LEU A 413 6.91 -8.05 -29.19
CA LEU A 413 6.36 -7.22 -30.26
C LEU A 413 7.42 -6.90 -31.31
N ALA A 414 8.64 -6.52 -30.89
CA ALA A 414 9.74 -6.29 -31.82
C ALA A 414 9.98 -7.52 -32.72
N ARG A 415 10.06 -8.72 -32.13
CA ARG A 415 10.20 -9.97 -32.90
C ARG A 415 9.01 -10.23 -33.83
N LEU A 416 7.78 -10.02 -33.36
CA LEU A 416 6.59 -10.19 -34.19
C LEU A 416 6.59 -9.24 -35.40
N THR A 417 7.10 -8.00 -35.27
CA THR A 417 7.20 -7.04 -36.39
C THR A 417 8.17 -7.49 -37.48
N ASP A 418 9.18 -8.28 -37.13
CA ASP A 418 10.08 -8.95 -38.06
C ASP A 418 9.48 -10.22 -38.68
N GLY A 419 8.23 -10.54 -38.33
CA GLY A 419 7.54 -11.73 -38.80
C GLY A 419 8.07 -13.00 -38.15
N TRP A 420 8.63 -12.90 -36.95
CA TRP A 420 9.11 -14.07 -36.22
C TRP A 420 7.97 -15.09 -35.98
N PRO A 421 8.24 -16.41 -36.07
CA PRO A 421 9.55 -17.04 -36.30
C PRO A 421 9.90 -17.32 -37.79
N ALA A 422 9.21 -16.72 -38.77
CA ALA A 422 9.43 -17.09 -40.19
C ALA A 422 10.88 -16.94 -40.66
N PRO A 423 11.56 -15.80 -40.42
CA PRO A 423 12.97 -15.65 -40.79
C PRO A 423 13.87 -16.70 -40.13
N ALA A 424 13.58 -17.01 -38.87
CA ALA A 424 14.27 -18.01 -38.07
C ALA A 424 14.12 -19.44 -38.59
N LEU A 425 13.00 -19.73 -39.26
CA LEU A 425 12.70 -21.02 -39.88
C LEU A 425 13.09 -21.07 -41.36
N GLY A 426 13.73 -20.03 -41.91
CA GLY A 426 14.04 -19.92 -43.33
C GLY A 426 12.79 -19.82 -44.22
N LEU A 427 11.66 -19.37 -43.67
CA LEU A 427 10.40 -19.20 -44.39
C LEU A 427 10.23 -17.74 -44.83
N ASP A 428 9.78 -17.52 -46.06
CA ASP A 428 9.32 -16.20 -46.51
C ASP A 428 7.81 -16.06 -46.30
N ARG A 429 7.41 -15.36 -45.23
CA ARG A 429 5.99 -15.13 -44.88
C ARG A 429 5.73 -13.64 -44.64
N PRO A 430 5.51 -12.84 -45.70
CA PRO A 430 5.26 -11.40 -45.59
C PRO A 430 4.08 -11.07 -44.66
N HIS A 431 3.04 -11.90 -44.67
CA HIS A 431 1.87 -11.72 -43.81
C HIS A 431 2.18 -11.78 -42.30
N TRP A 432 3.21 -12.51 -41.85
CA TRP A 432 3.61 -12.52 -40.44
C TRP A 432 4.19 -11.20 -39.99
N ARG A 433 4.94 -10.52 -40.88
CA ARG A 433 5.50 -9.18 -40.65
C ARG A 433 4.39 -8.14 -40.62
N THR A 434 3.49 -8.16 -41.61
CA THR A 434 2.37 -7.21 -41.69
C THR A 434 1.46 -7.31 -40.47
N THR A 435 1.06 -8.53 -40.10
CA THR A 435 0.21 -8.75 -38.91
C THR A 435 0.92 -8.39 -37.61
N GLY A 436 2.22 -8.67 -37.48
CA GLY A 436 3.00 -8.28 -36.31
C GLY A 436 3.15 -6.77 -36.17
N ARG A 437 3.40 -6.05 -37.28
CA ARG A 437 3.45 -4.57 -37.31
C ARG A 437 2.09 -3.95 -36.97
N ALA A 438 1.01 -4.47 -37.56
CA ALA A 438 -0.34 -4.00 -37.27
C ALA A 438 -0.70 -4.23 -35.80
N LEU A 439 -0.36 -5.39 -35.24
CA LEU A 439 -0.57 -5.70 -33.82
C LEU A 439 0.24 -4.76 -32.90
N ALA A 440 1.52 -4.55 -33.21
CA ALA A 440 2.36 -3.64 -32.44
C ALA A 440 1.83 -2.20 -32.48
N ALA A 441 1.45 -1.71 -33.66
CA ALA A 441 0.85 -0.39 -33.81
C ALA A 441 -0.47 -0.28 -33.03
N LEU A 442 -1.35 -1.28 -33.15
CA LEU A 442 -2.61 -1.32 -32.42
C LEU A 442 -2.38 -1.24 -30.91
N LEU A 443 -1.52 -2.11 -30.36
CA LEU A 443 -1.25 -2.15 -28.92
C LEU A 443 -0.60 -0.86 -28.43
N VAL A 444 0.42 -0.34 -29.13
CA VAL A 444 1.07 0.92 -28.75
C VAL A 444 0.06 2.06 -28.74
N VAL A 445 -0.76 2.19 -29.79
CA VAL A 445 -1.78 3.24 -29.85
C VAL A 445 -2.80 3.05 -28.73
N SER A 446 -3.37 1.85 -28.58
CA SER A 446 -4.45 1.60 -27.61
C SER A 446 -4.00 1.79 -26.17
N THR A 447 -2.79 1.34 -25.80
CA THR A 447 -2.29 1.49 -24.42
C THR A 447 -1.75 2.89 -24.14
N SER A 448 -1.34 3.64 -25.17
CA SER A 448 -0.93 5.04 -25.00
C SER A 448 -2.11 6.00 -24.81
N LEU A 449 -3.34 5.60 -25.16
CA LEU A 449 -4.53 6.43 -24.98
C LEU A 449 -4.73 6.86 -23.53
N TYR A 450 -4.50 5.95 -22.57
CA TYR A 450 -4.64 6.29 -21.16
C TYR A 450 -3.66 7.41 -20.77
N ALA A 451 -2.37 7.30 -21.14
CA ALA A 451 -1.40 8.35 -20.88
C ALA A 451 -1.76 9.67 -21.56
N GLY A 452 -2.18 9.60 -22.83
CA GLY A 452 -2.55 10.77 -23.63
C GLY A 452 -3.82 11.48 -23.15
N LEU A 453 -4.71 10.81 -22.43
CA LEU A 453 -5.94 11.39 -21.87
C LEU A 453 -5.78 11.76 -20.40
N ALA A 454 -5.08 10.94 -19.61
CA ALA A 454 -4.93 11.14 -18.17
C ALA A 454 -3.97 12.30 -17.83
N LEU A 455 -2.88 12.47 -18.58
CA LEU A 455 -1.90 13.53 -18.29
C LEU A 455 -2.49 14.93 -18.51
N PRO A 456 -3.18 15.25 -19.63
CA PRO A 456 -3.84 16.54 -19.77
C PRO A 456 -4.90 16.77 -18.71
N ALA A 457 -5.75 15.78 -18.39
CA ALA A 457 -6.76 15.91 -17.34
C ALA A 457 -6.12 16.23 -15.97
N HIS A 458 -4.96 15.64 -15.66
CA HIS A 458 -4.25 15.89 -14.41
C HIS A 458 -3.63 17.29 -14.33
N VAL A 459 -3.25 17.88 -15.47
CA VAL A 459 -2.54 19.17 -15.53
C VAL A 459 -3.47 20.35 -15.84
N GLU A 460 -4.53 20.12 -16.62
CA GLU A 460 -5.41 21.16 -17.18
C GLU A 460 -6.78 21.23 -16.51
N GLU A 461 -7.30 20.14 -15.94
CA GLU A 461 -8.68 20.10 -15.45
C GLU A 461 -8.78 20.12 -13.91
N GLY A 462 -9.25 21.25 -13.40
CA GLY A 462 -10.05 21.30 -12.18
C GLY A 462 -9.30 20.99 -10.90
N SER A 463 -8.02 21.35 -10.77
CA SER A 463 -7.41 21.52 -9.45
C SER A 463 -7.41 23.01 -9.10
N ALA A 464 -7.90 23.33 -7.90
CA ALA A 464 -7.95 24.70 -7.38
C ALA A 464 -6.59 25.42 -7.52
N THR A 465 -5.50 24.67 -7.31
CA THR A 465 -4.13 25.15 -7.48
C THR A 465 -3.82 25.57 -8.93
N ALA A 466 -4.15 24.72 -9.91
CA ALA A 466 -3.89 25.03 -11.32
C ALA A 466 -4.79 26.18 -11.81
N ASP A 467 -6.02 26.28 -11.33
CA ASP A 467 -6.93 27.38 -11.66
C ASP A 467 -6.42 28.73 -11.11
N THR A 468 -5.82 28.72 -9.92
CA THR A 468 -5.32 29.93 -9.26
C THR A 468 -3.97 30.39 -9.81
N PHE A 469 -3.02 29.47 -9.97
CA PHE A 469 -1.62 29.80 -10.25
C PHE A 469 -1.14 29.34 -11.63
N GLY A 470 -1.97 28.61 -12.37
CA GLY A 470 -1.52 27.78 -13.49
C GLY A 470 -0.82 26.50 -13.03
N PRO A 471 -0.48 25.59 -13.96
CA PRO A 471 0.28 24.39 -13.63
C PRO A 471 1.62 24.72 -12.97
N THR A 472 1.87 24.13 -11.79
CA THR A 472 3.07 24.38 -10.98
C THR A 472 3.70 23.09 -10.44
N LEU A 473 5.01 23.12 -10.19
CA LEU A 473 5.73 22.06 -9.48
C LEU A 473 5.85 22.34 -7.98
N ASP A 474 5.34 23.48 -7.52
CA ASP A 474 5.26 23.78 -6.09
C ASP A 474 4.12 22.95 -5.47
N ALA A 475 4.50 21.84 -4.83
CA ALA A 475 3.59 20.94 -4.15
C ALA A 475 2.87 21.59 -2.95
N THR A 476 3.33 22.75 -2.47
CA THR A 476 2.72 23.48 -1.35
C THR A 476 1.78 24.60 -1.81
N ALA A 477 1.75 24.94 -3.11
CA ALA A 477 0.93 26.04 -3.62
C ALA A 477 -0.58 25.86 -3.34
N TYR A 478 -1.04 24.63 -3.11
CA TYR A 478 -2.44 24.37 -2.79
C TYR A 478 -2.92 25.06 -1.49
N ILE A 479 -2.01 25.40 -0.56
CA ILE A 479 -2.41 26.08 0.69
C ILE A 479 -2.82 27.53 0.46
N GLU A 480 -2.44 28.11 -0.68
CA GLU A 480 -2.73 29.50 -1.07
C GLU A 480 -3.78 29.58 -2.20
N ALA A 481 -4.24 28.44 -2.70
CA ALA A 481 -5.10 28.39 -3.88
C ALA A 481 -6.56 28.81 -3.58
N GLU A 482 -7.14 29.60 -4.49
CA GLU A 482 -8.56 29.93 -4.48
C GLU A 482 -9.41 28.72 -4.88
N GLY A 483 -10.62 28.59 -4.31
CA GLY A 483 -11.54 27.49 -4.64
C GLY A 483 -11.24 26.15 -3.95
N VAL A 484 -10.18 26.06 -3.13
CA VAL A 484 -9.92 24.90 -2.26
C VAL A 484 -11.06 24.72 -1.25
N GLU A 485 -11.51 25.82 -0.63
CA GLU A 485 -12.61 25.80 0.35
C GLU A 485 -13.91 25.26 -0.26
N GLU A 486 -14.30 25.74 -1.44
CA GLU A 486 -15.50 25.27 -2.14
C GLU A 486 -15.45 23.77 -2.45
N ARG A 487 -14.23 23.26 -2.73
CA ARG A 487 -14.03 21.86 -3.13
C ARG A 487 -13.89 20.90 -1.97
N TYR A 488 -13.16 21.29 -0.93
CA TYR A 488 -12.76 20.41 0.18
C TYR A 488 -13.42 20.79 1.51
N GLY A 489 -14.16 21.90 1.57
CA GLY A 489 -14.80 22.41 2.78
C GLY A 489 -13.81 23.02 3.78
N VAL A 490 -12.57 23.31 3.37
CA VAL A 490 -11.50 23.83 4.24
C VAL A 490 -10.75 24.96 3.55
N ASP A 491 -10.62 26.10 4.22
CA ASP A 491 -9.81 27.22 3.75
C ASP A 491 -8.40 27.20 4.35
N TYR A 492 -7.45 26.59 3.63
CA TYR A 492 -6.04 26.52 4.06
C TYR A 492 -5.33 27.88 4.04
N ARG A 493 -5.91 28.90 3.39
CA ARG A 493 -5.30 30.24 3.29
C ARG A 493 -5.21 30.94 4.64
N GLN A 494 -6.05 30.55 5.60
CA GLN A 494 -6.04 31.03 6.99
C GLN A 494 -4.69 30.75 7.67
N GLU A 495 -4.10 29.60 7.39
CA GLU A 495 -2.86 29.14 8.02
C GLU A 495 -1.62 29.38 7.14
N ALA A 496 -1.79 29.55 5.83
CA ALA A 496 -0.71 29.67 4.86
C ALA A 496 0.36 30.73 5.24
N PRO A 497 0.02 31.97 5.65
CA PRO A 497 1.04 32.98 6.02
C PRO A 497 1.93 32.55 7.19
N ALA A 498 1.37 31.82 8.16
CA ALA A 498 2.10 31.33 9.33
C ALA A 498 3.03 30.18 8.96
N ILE A 499 2.54 29.26 8.12
CA ILE A 499 3.33 28.14 7.60
C ILE A 499 4.51 28.67 6.76
N ARG A 500 4.29 29.65 5.87
CA ARG A 500 5.37 30.29 5.09
C ARG A 500 6.37 31.03 5.98
N TRP A 501 5.91 31.62 7.08
CA TRP A 501 6.80 32.26 8.04
C TRP A 501 7.69 31.24 8.75
N LEU A 502 7.14 30.09 9.17
CA LEU A 502 7.92 28.98 9.74
C LEU A 502 8.92 28.41 8.73
N GLU A 503 8.52 28.22 7.46
CA GLU A 503 9.39 27.76 6.37
C GLU A 503 10.65 28.64 6.21
N GLY A 504 10.50 29.95 6.41
CA GLY A 504 11.59 30.93 6.30
C GLY A 504 12.58 30.96 7.46
N HIS A 505 12.43 30.14 8.52
CA HIS A 505 13.36 30.15 9.66
C HIS A 505 14.59 29.27 9.42
N ASP A 506 15.76 29.90 9.44
CA ASP A 506 17.04 29.21 9.47
C ASP A 506 17.21 28.45 10.80
N GLY A 507 17.54 27.15 10.75
CA GLY A 507 17.90 26.35 11.94
C GLY A 507 16.96 25.19 12.30
N ARG A 508 15.78 25.06 11.67
CA ARG A 508 14.77 24.03 11.96
C ARG A 508 14.32 24.01 13.42
N PRO A 509 13.69 25.11 13.89
CA PRO A 509 13.20 25.21 15.26
C PRO A 509 12.18 24.11 15.59
N THR A 510 12.16 23.63 16.83
CA THR A 510 11.13 22.68 17.26
C THR A 510 9.84 23.42 17.53
N VAL A 511 8.77 23.02 16.84
CA VAL A 511 7.43 23.57 17.04
C VAL A 511 6.54 22.58 17.79
N VAL A 512 5.54 23.06 18.52
CA VAL A 512 4.43 22.23 18.99
C VAL A 512 3.21 22.57 18.14
N THR A 513 2.52 21.55 17.65
CA THR A 513 1.28 21.62 16.84
C THR A 513 0.23 20.69 17.43
N ALA A 514 -1.04 20.84 17.06
CA ALA A 514 -2.13 19.98 17.50
C ALA A 514 -1.89 18.51 17.16
N THR A 515 -2.27 17.64 18.10
CA THR A 515 -2.18 16.19 17.96
C THR A 515 -3.38 15.48 18.62
N PRO A 516 -3.78 14.29 18.14
CA PRO A 516 -3.16 13.53 17.06
C PRO A 516 -3.40 14.17 15.68
N GLY A 517 -2.36 14.29 14.84
CA GLY A 517 -2.56 14.71 13.46
C GLY A 517 -3.24 13.59 12.69
N GLY A 518 -4.47 13.78 12.23
CA GLY A 518 -5.18 12.77 11.45
C GLY A 518 -4.71 12.72 10.00
N TYR A 519 -5.47 11.98 9.19
CA TYR A 519 -5.14 11.74 7.78
C TYR A 519 -5.59 12.90 6.88
N TRP A 520 -6.51 13.74 7.36
CA TRP A 520 -7.11 14.82 6.60
C TRP A 520 -6.91 16.14 7.32
N TRP A 521 -6.37 17.14 6.64
CA TRP A 521 -6.20 18.45 7.26
C TRP A 521 -7.55 19.15 7.33
N ARG A 522 -8.19 19.08 8.51
CA ARG A 522 -9.49 19.67 8.87
C ARG A 522 -9.36 20.41 10.21
N PRO A 523 -8.75 21.59 10.21
CA PRO A 523 -8.35 22.25 11.44
C PRO A 523 -9.57 22.65 12.30
N ALA A 524 -10.74 22.93 11.71
CA ALA A 524 -11.96 23.21 12.48
C ALA A 524 -12.48 22.01 13.30
N GLU A 525 -12.12 20.78 12.93
CA GLU A 525 -12.48 19.55 13.66
C GLU A 525 -11.40 19.13 14.69
N GLY A 526 -10.33 19.92 14.83
CA GLY A 526 -9.15 19.57 15.63
C GLY A 526 -8.15 18.66 14.92
N ASP A 527 -8.41 18.30 13.66
CA ASP A 527 -7.49 17.51 12.83
C ASP A 527 -6.53 18.43 12.06
N GLY A 528 -5.43 18.80 12.71
CA GLY A 528 -4.40 19.64 12.10
C GLY A 528 -3.48 18.92 11.12
N SER A 529 -3.55 17.59 11.01
CA SER A 529 -2.62 16.75 10.20
C SER A 529 -1.13 17.09 10.36
N SER A 530 -0.75 17.73 11.48
CA SER A 530 0.58 18.32 11.70
C SER A 530 1.07 19.20 10.52
N ALA A 531 0.16 19.95 9.87
CA ALA A 531 0.43 20.69 8.64
C ALA A 531 1.65 21.65 8.71
N PRO A 532 1.85 22.45 9.78
CA PRO A 532 3.02 23.32 9.86
C PRO A 532 4.35 22.54 9.82
N ALA A 533 4.42 21.40 10.50
CA ALA A 533 5.62 20.55 10.54
C ALA A 533 5.82 19.79 9.22
N SER A 534 4.75 19.22 8.65
CA SER A 534 4.84 18.40 7.43
C SER A 534 5.16 19.22 6.18
N LEU A 535 4.68 20.47 6.09
CA LEU A 535 4.88 21.33 4.93
C LEU A 535 6.21 22.09 4.94
N THR A 536 6.78 22.35 6.13
CA THR A 536 8.03 23.13 6.25
C THR A 536 9.25 22.27 6.58
N GLY A 537 9.05 21.05 7.08
CA GLY A 537 10.11 20.16 7.54
C GLY A 537 10.70 20.54 8.91
N VAL A 538 10.09 21.48 9.64
CA VAL A 538 10.43 21.73 11.05
C VAL A 538 9.93 20.58 11.93
N PRO A 539 10.70 20.14 12.94
CA PRO A 539 10.29 19.05 13.80
C PRO A 539 9.15 19.46 14.75
N THR A 540 8.29 18.50 15.10
CA THR A 540 7.27 18.64 16.15
C THR A 540 7.37 17.54 17.20
N VAL A 541 6.81 17.76 18.38
CA VAL A 541 6.85 16.82 19.52
C VAL A 541 6.21 15.47 19.14
N LEU A 542 5.07 15.53 18.45
CA LEU A 542 4.36 14.40 17.89
C LEU A 542 3.69 14.83 16.58
N GLY A 543 3.88 14.06 15.51
CA GLY A 543 3.27 14.32 14.21
C GLY A 543 1.92 13.60 14.05
N TRP A 544 1.68 13.10 12.83
CA TRP A 544 0.44 12.40 12.50
C TRP A 544 0.31 11.00 13.12
N THR A 545 -0.91 10.48 13.14
CA THR A 545 -1.32 9.22 13.79
C THR A 545 -0.55 7.98 13.36
N HIS A 546 -0.05 7.94 12.13
CA HIS A 546 0.77 6.81 11.67
C HIS A 546 2.08 6.64 12.45
N GLU A 547 2.56 7.67 13.17
CA GLU A 547 3.68 7.54 14.11
C GLU A 547 3.50 6.40 15.11
N ARG A 548 2.26 6.10 15.47
CA ARG A 548 1.92 4.98 16.36
C ARG A 548 2.40 3.64 15.83
N GLN A 549 2.40 3.43 14.51
CA GLN A 549 2.79 2.16 13.88
C GLN A 549 4.31 1.90 13.94
N TYR A 550 5.14 2.95 13.88
CA TYR A 550 6.60 2.81 13.86
C TYR A 550 7.29 3.18 15.17
N ARG A 551 6.65 3.95 16.07
CA ARG A 551 7.15 4.21 17.43
C ARG A 551 6.63 3.20 18.45
N GLY A 552 5.49 2.59 18.19
CA GLY A 552 4.75 1.76 19.15
C GLY A 552 3.72 2.58 19.95
N PRO A 553 2.66 1.92 20.45
CA PRO A 553 1.53 2.58 21.10
C PRO A 553 1.94 3.35 22.35
N ASP A 554 2.74 2.75 23.24
CA ASP A 554 3.06 3.37 24.54
C ASP A 554 3.84 4.68 24.40
N ASP A 555 4.78 4.73 23.46
CA ASP A 555 5.59 5.94 23.18
C ASP A 555 4.76 7.02 22.50
N TYR A 556 3.83 6.62 21.64
CA TYR A 556 2.91 7.51 20.95
C TYR A 556 1.92 8.15 21.94
N GLU A 557 1.20 7.35 22.73
CA GLU A 557 0.20 7.86 23.69
C GLU A 557 0.86 8.74 24.76
N ARG A 558 2.09 8.41 25.19
CA ARG A 558 2.85 9.25 26.13
C ARG A 558 3.13 10.63 25.55
N ARG A 559 3.58 10.71 24.30
CA ARG A 559 3.85 12.01 23.63
C ARG A 559 2.56 12.78 23.35
N LEU A 560 1.48 12.08 23.04
CA LEU A 560 0.17 12.69 22.86
C LEU A 560 -0.26 13.43 24.12
N GLY A 561 -0.22 12.76 25.28
CA GLY A 561 -0.52 13.38 26.56
C GLY A 561 0.43 14.54 26.92
N HIS A 562 1.69 14.49 26.48
CA HIS A 562 2.60 15.63 26.66
C HIS A 562 2.19 16.84 25.81
N VAL A 563 1.74 16.67 24.56
CA VAL A 563 1.24 17.78 23.74
C VAL A 563 -0.02 18.39 24.35
N GLU A 564 -0.95 17.56 24.83
CA GLU A 564 -2.14 18.03 25.57
C GLU A 564 -1.75 18.86 26.80
N THR A 565 -0.75 18.39 27.56
CA THR A 565 -0.24 19.10 28.74
C THR A 565 0.47 20.40 28.36
N ILE A 566 1.19 20.46 27.25
CA ILE A 566 1.80 21.70 26.76
C ILE A 566 0.72 22.74 26.47
N TYR A 567 -0.39 22.38 25.82
CA TYR A 567 -1.43 23.37 25.47
C TYR A 567 -2.32 23.79 26.64
N ALA A 568 -2.70 22.87 27.52
CA ALA A 568 -3.78 23.06 28.51
C ALA A 568 -3.41 22.63 29.95
N GLY A 569 -2.16 22.28 30.20
CA GLY A 569 -1.68 21.79 31.50
C GLY A 569 -1.42 22.90 32.52
N SER A 570 -0.83 22.51 33.66
CA SER A 570 -0.39 23.48 34.66
C SER A 570 0.88 24.20 34.19
N PRO A 571 1.12 25.48 34.60
CA PRO A 571 2.34 26.20 34.24
C PRO A 571 3.65 25.47 34.57
N ALA A 572 3.67 24.68 35.64
CA ALA A 572 4.85 23.90 36.02
C ALA A 572 5.12 22.76 35.02
N ASP A 573 4.08 22.02 34.65
CA ASP A 573 4.19 20.89 33.72
C ASP A 573 4.46 21.37 32.29
N GLN A 574 3.88 22.50 31.89
CA GLN A 574 4.16 23.15 30.60
C GLN A 574 5.64 23.50 30.47
N ARG A 575 6.24 24.19 31.46
CA ARG A 575 7.69 24.52 31.42
C ARG A 575 8.56 23.28 31.35
N GLU A 576 8.25 22.26 32.16
CA GLU A 576 9.01 21.00 32.14
C GLU A 576 9.00 20.37 30.74
N LEU A 577 7.83 20.30 30.10
CA LEU A 577 7.69 19.66 28.79
C LEU A 577 8.26 20.50 27.65
N LEU A 578 8.09 21.83 27.67
CA LEU A 578 8.69 22.75 26.71
C LEU A 578 10.23 22.66 26.73
N ALA A 579 10.82 22.56 27.93
CA ALA A 579 12.27 22.37 28.10
C ALA A 579 12.71 20.95 27.69
N ARG A 580 11.95 19.92 28.07
CA ARG A 580 12.25 18.51 27.73
C ARG A 580 12.34 18.28 26.23
N TYR A 581 11.49 18.95 25.46
CA TYR A 581 11.40 18.80 24.01
C TYR A 581 12.16 19.86 23.23
N ASP A 582 12.85 20.78 23.92
CA ASP A 582 13.60 21.88 23.29
C ASP A 582 12.71 22.68 22.32
N VAL A 583 11.50 23.03 22.78
CA VAL A 583 10.49 23.73 21.97
C VAL A 583 10.88 25.19 21.80
N ASP A 584 11.03 25.65 20.56
CA ASP A 584 11.27 27.05 20.22
C ASP A 584 9.97 27.82 20.01
N TYR A 585 8.96 27.16 19.43
CA TYR A 585 7.69 27.77 19.06
C TYR A 585 6.47 26.93 19.47
N VAL A 586 5.44 27.57 19.99
CA VAL A 586 4.10 26.99 20.13
C VAL A 586 3.20 27.61 19.07
N TYR A 587 2.69 26.78 18.17
CA TYR A 587 1.81 27.21 17.08
C TYR A 587 0.35 27.13 17.57
N VAL A 588 -0.41 28.22 17.48
CA VAL A 588 -1.83 28.24 17.87
C VAL A 588 -2.67 28.70 16.68
N GLY A 589 -3.14 27.73 15.90
CA GLY A 589 -4.05 27.92 14.77
C GLY A 589 -5.46 27.38 15.07
N PRO A 590 -6.30 27.18 14.04
CA PRO A 590 -7.67 26.71 14.23
C PRO A 590 -7.73 25.29 14.81
N ALA A 591 -6.81 24.40 14.44
CA ALA A 591 -6.74 23.03 14.98
C ALA A 591 -6.47 23.01 16.48
N GLU A 592 -5.49 23.79 16.95
CA GLU A 592 -5.16 23.85 18.37
C GLU A 592 -6.31 24.43 19.18
N ARG A 593 -6.97 25.49 18.70
CA ARG A 593 -8.13 26.10 19.38
C ARG A 593 -9.35 25.19 19.40
N ALA A 594 -9.50 24.31 18.41
CA ALA A 594 -10.58 23.32 18.39
C ALA A 594 -10.31 22.16 19.36
N SER A 595 -9.04 21.79 19.54
CA SER A 595 -8.64 20.63 20.35
C SER A 595 -8.39 20.94 21.81
N TYR A 596 -7.97 22.15 22.17
CA TYR A 596 -7.49 22.48 23.51
C TYR A 596 -8.05 23.79 24.06
N GLU A 597 -8.15 23.87 25.39
CA GLU A 597 -8.25 25.13 26.11
C GLU A 597 -6.83 25.73 26.20
N ILE A 598 -6.53 26.72 25.37
CA ILE A 598 -5.19 27.29 25.24
C ILE A 598 -4.84 28.10 26.49
N THR A 599 -3.78 27.69 27.21
CA THR A 599 -3.27 28.38 28.41
C THR A 599 -1.80 28.81 28.29
N VAL A 600 -1.16 28.53 27.14
CA VAL A 600 0.27 28.82 26.93
C VAL A 600 0.60 30.31 26.90
N ASP A 601 -0.37 31.17 26.62
CA ASP A 601 -0.24 32.63 26.62
C ASP A 601 -0.18 33.21 28.04
N GLU A 602 -0.54 32.43 29.06
CA GLU A 602 -0.42 32.80 30.47
C GLU A 602 0.94 32.42 31.07
N LEU A 603 1.81 31.74 30.32
CA LEU A 603 3.05 31.18 30.82
C LEU A 603 4.20 32.18 30.78
N ASP A 604 4.80 32.52 31.93
CA ASP A 604 6.04 33.32 31.92
C ASP A 604 7.14 32.55 31.15
N GLY A 605 7.74 33.21 30.16
CA GLY A 605 8.70 32.63 29.23
C GLY A 605 8.11 32.24 27.87
N VAL A 606 6.79 32.41 27.66
CA VAL A 606 6.13 32.20 26.37
C VAL A 606 5.46 33.50 25.93
N GLU A 607 5.88 34.06 24.81
CA GLU A 607 5.40 35.36 24.33
C GLU A 607 4.99 35.31 22.85
N PRO A 608 3.94 36.05 22.41
CA PRO A 608 3.58 36.15 21.01
C PRO A 608 4.76 36.67 20.17
N ARG A 609 5.29 35.83 19.29
CA ARG A 609 6.40 36.19 18.39
C ARG A 609 5.90 36.76 17.08
N LYS A 610 4.79 36.20 16.59
CA LYS A 610 4.16 36.58 15.34
C LYS A 610 2.67 36.28 15.39
N GLU A 611 1.88 37.29 15.03
CA GLU A 611 0.42 37.18 14.91
C GLU A 611 0.02 37.34 13.45
N PHE A 612 -0.82 36.42 13.00
CA PHE A 612 -1.55 36.43 11.75
C PHE A 612 -3.05 36.52 12.07
N GLU A 613 -3.90 36.59 11.03
CA GLU A 613 -5.35 36.70 11.23
C GLU A 613 -5.91 35.52 12.04
N ASP A 614 -5.57 34.29 11.64
CA ASP A 614 -6.10 33.06 12.27
C ASP A 614 -5.06 32.28 13.07
N VAL A 615 -3.80 32.73 13.13
CA VAL A 615 -2.71 31.98 13.76
C VAL A 615 -1.86 32.90 14.63
N THR A 616 -1.57 32.45 15.85
CA THR A 616 -0.55 33.06 16.70
C THR A 616 0.58 32.08 16.91
N VAL A 617 1.81 32.51 16.64
CA VAL A 617 3.02 31.75 16.95
C VAL A 617 3.69 32.37 18.16
N TYR A 618 3.78 31.60 19.25
CA TYR A 618 4.44 32.01 20.48
C TYR A 618 5.90 31.53 20.47
N ALA A 619 6.84 32.40 20.83
CA ALA A 619 8.22 32.01 21.09
C ALA A 619 8.38 31.55 22.54
N VAL A 620 9.22 30.55 22.74
CA VAL A 620 9.57 30.01 24.05
C VAL A 620 10.99 30.46 24.40
N ASP A 621 11.13 31.20 25.49
CA ASP A 621 12.43 31.56 26.05
C ASP A 621 12.95 30.41 26.92
N GLN A 622 13.79 29.57 26.32
CA GLN A 622 14.45 28.44 27.00
C GLN A 622 15.27 28.84 28.24
N SER A 623 15.67 30.12 28.36
CA SER A 623 16.38 30.60 29.55
C SER A 623 15.47 30.99 30.71
N ALA A 624 14.17 31.15 30.44
CA ALA A 624 13.15 31.51 31.41
C ALA A 624 12.33 30.31 31.93
N LEU A 625 12.45 29.14 31.29
CA LEU A 625 11.75 27.90 31.67
C LEU A 625 12.25 27.26 32.97
#